data_AF-A0AAD1YPP1-F1
#
_entry.id   AF-A0AAD1YPP1-F1
#
_cell.length_a   1.000
_cell.length_b   1.000
_cell.length_c   1.000
_cell.angle_alpha   90.00
_cell.angle_beta   90.00
_cell.angle_gamma   90.00
#
_symmetry.space_group_name_H-M   'P 1'
#
loop_
_entity.id
_entity.type
_entity.pdbx_description
1 polymer ?
#
loop_
_entity_poly.entity_id
_entity_poly.type
_entity_poly.pdbx_seq_one_letter_code
_entity_poly.pdbx_strand_id
1 'polypeptide(L)'
;MMDLARVKHRVKTAKSYYALGQHFLILLDEETISLYKSAEIFNHPDVNAEEPWFGIEQEYTLFQQHAKWPVGWPVGGFPGPQGPYYCGIGADKSFGREIVDAYYKACLYAGIEISEFQVGPAVPVGISAGDQLWVARYILERITEIAGIVLSFDPKPIPGDWYGADAHTNYSTKSMRSEEGKHETANIKTFKWGMADREASIRVGRETERDGKGYFEDRRPASNMDPYVVTSMITETTILWKP
;
A
#
# COMPACT_ATOMS: atom_id res chain seq x y z
N MET A 1 -19.93 -14.11 18.00
CA MET A 1 -19.01 -13.37 17.12
C MET A 1 -18.53 -12.13 17.87
N MET A 2 -17.24 -11.85 17.88
CA MET A 2 -16.72 -10.62 18.50
C MET A 2 -17.02 -9.46 17.55
N ASP A 3 -17.43 -8.32 18.08
CA ASP A 3 -17.67 -7.10 17.30
C ASP A 3 -16.78 -5.97 17.86
N LEU A 4 -16.57 -4.91 17.07
CA LEU A 4 -15.69 -3.82 17.47
C LEU A 4 -16.20 -3.11 18.74
N ALA A 5 -17.52 -3.09 19.00
CA ALA A 5 -18.09 -2.49 20.20
C ALA A 5 -17.68 -3.25 21.47
N ARG A 6 -17.64 -4.59 21.43
CA ARG A 6 -17.13 -5.44 22.51
C ARG A 6 -15.63 -5.30 22.70
N VAL A 7 -14.87 -5.12 21.62
CA VAL A 7 -13.43 -4.82 21.70
C VAL A 7 -13.22 -3.47 22.40
N LYS A 8 -13.92 -2.42 21.96
CA LYS A 8 -13.86 -1.07 22.52
C LYS A 8 -14.25 -0.99 23.99
N HIS A 9 -15.16 -1.86 24.44
CA HIS A 9 -15.50 -1.97 25.86
C HIS A 9 -14.28 -2.37 26.73
N ARG A 10 -13.37 -3.17 26.18
CA ARG A 10 -12.16 -3.65 26.88
C ARG A 10 -10.92 -2.80 26.57
N VAL A 11 -10.79 -2.33 25.34
CA VAL A 11 -9.67 -1.54 24.83
C VAL A 11 -10.24 -0.27 24.23
N LYS A 12 -10.34 0.80 25.03
CA LYS A 12 -11.05 2.03 24.65
C LYS A 12 -10.51 2.67 23.36
N THR A 13 -9.22 2.55 23.13
CA THR A 13 -8.51 3.08 21.94
C THR A 13 -8.55 2.14 20.74
N ALA A 14 -9.28 1.02 20.76
CA ALA A 14 -9.31 0.12 19.61
C ALA A 14 -9.97 0.80 18.39
N LYS A 15 -9.23 0.92 17.28
CA LYS A 15 -9.73 1.44 16.00
C LYS A 15 -10.36 0.35 15.15
N SER A 16 -9.59 -0.71 14.90
CA SER A 16 -9.98 -1.88 14.12
C SER A 16 -9.39 -3.16 14.73
N TYR A 17 -9.94 -4.31 14.37
CA TYR A 17 -9.47 -5.61 14.86
C TYR A 17 -9.42 -6.62 13.72
N TYR A 18 -8.46 -7.54 13.81
CA TYR A 18 -8.19 -8.57 12.82
C TYR A 18 -8.17 -9.92 13.54
N ALA A 19 -9.07 -10.81 13.14
CA ALA A 19 -9.28 -12.08 13.84
C ALA A 19 -8.26 -13.12 13.40
N LEU A 20 -7.67 -13.81 14.37
CA LEU A 20 -6.69 -14.89 14.18
C LEU A 20 -7.17 -16.14 14.94
N GLY A 21 -8.32 -16.66 14.56
CA GLY A 21 -8.99 -17.77 15.27
C GLY A 21 -9.57 -17.31 16.60
N GLN A 22 -9.02 -17.79 17.73
CA GLN A 22 -9.43 -17.36 19.08
C GLN A 22 -8.69 -16.11 19.58
N HIS A 23 -7.64 -15.69 18.86
CA HIS A 23 -6.83 -14.52 19.18
C HIS A 23 -7.10 -13.39 18.19
N PHE A 24 -6.66 -12.17 18.51
CA PHE A 24 -6.93 -10.98 17.70
C PHE A 24 -5.70 -10.07 17.67
N LEU A 25 -5.46 -9.42 16.53
CA LEU A 25 -4.67 -8.19 16.47
C LEU A 25 -5.63 -7.00 16.57
N ILE A 26 -5.25 -5.99 17.33
CA ILE A 26 -6.06 -4.77 17.51
C ILE A 26 -5.18 -3.59 17.09
N LEU A 27 -5.62 -2.87 16.06
CA LEU A 27 -5.02 -1.60 15.70
C LEU A 27 -5.58 -0.54 16.65
N LEU A 28 -4.69 0.20 17.30
CA LEU A 28 -5.06 1.25 18.24
C LEU A 28 -5.11 2.61 17.54
N ASP A 29 -6.06 3.42 17.99
CA ASP A 29 -6.14 4.84 17.76
C ASP A 29 -5.35 5.54 18.87
N GLU A 30 -4.20 6.11 18.51
CA GLU A 30 -3.53 7.12 19.31
C GLU A 30 -3.62 8.44 18.55
N GLU A 31 -3.69 9.56 19.29
CA GLU A 31 -3.67 10.95 18.78
C GLU A 31 -2.38 11.30 18.03
N THR A 32 -2.14 10.60 16.94
CA THR A 32 -1.18 10.98 15.92
C THR A 32 -1.88 11.94 14.97
N ILE A 33 -1.23 13.07 14.68
CA ILE A 33 -1.80 14.17 13.91
C ILE A 33 -2.29 13.69 12.52
N SER A 34 -1.63 12.69 11.91
CA SER A 34 -1.99 12.18 10.58
C SER A 34 -3.32 11.42 10.60
N LEU A 35 -3.52 10.55 11.59
CA LEU A 35 -4.74 9.75 11.69
C LEU A 35 -5.98 10.65 11.90
N TYR A 36 -5.90 11.62 12.81
CA TYR A 36 -7.03 12.50 13.12
C TYR A 36 -7.47 13.33 11.92
N LYS A 37 -6.49 13.96 11.24
CA LYS A 37 -6.76 14.74 10.02
C LYS A 37 -7.34 13.88 8.91
N SER A 38 -6.83 12.66 8.73
CA SER A 38 -7.36 11.74 7.71
C SER A 38 -8.80 11.34 8.02
N ALA A 39 -9.13 11.09 9.29
CA ALA A 39 -10.48 10.74 9.71
C ALA A 39 -11.49 11.89 9.48
N GLU A 40 -11.09 13.13 9.73
CA GLU A 40 -11.94 14.30 9.42
C GLU A 40 -12.26 14.40 7.93
N ILE A 41 -11.25 14.22 7.05
CA ILE A 41 -11.43 14.24 5.60
C ILE A 41 -12.36 13.10 5.15
N PHE A 42 -12.12 11.87 5.60
CA PHE A 42 -12.94 10.72 5.20
C PHE A 42 -14.35 10.74 5.77
N ASN A 43 -14.60 11.46 6.87
CA ASN A 43 -15.94 11.67 7.40
C ASN A 43 -16.71 12.81 6.72
N HIS A 44 -16.08 13.58 5.83
CA HIS A 44 -16.75 14.67 5.13
C HIS A 44 -17.90 14.14 4.24
N PRO A 45 -19.11 14.73 4.27
CA PRO A 45 -20.26 14.24 3.51
C PRO A 45 -20.00 14.05 2.01
N ASP A 46 -19.32 15.01 1.38
CA ASP A 46 -18.99 14.95 -0.05
C ASP A 46 -18.01 13.80 -0.37
N VAL A 47 -17.05 13.53 0.52
CA VAL A 47 -16.13 12.39 0.38
C VAL A 47 -16.87 11.08 0.53
N ASN A 48 -17.75 10.98 1.54
CA ASN A 48 -18.58 9.80 1.74
C ASN A 48 -19.48 9.51 0.54
N ALA A 49 -20.03 10.55 -0.12
CA ALA A 49 -20.87 10.40 -1.30
C ALA A 49 -20.11 9.86 -2.52
N GLU A 50 -18.82 10.18 -2.64
CA GLU A 50 -17.96 9.74 -3.74
C GLU A 50 -17.29 8.38 -3.50
N GLU A 51 -17.43 7.77 -2.32
CA GLU A 51 -16.95 6.40 -2.02
C GLU A 51 -15.52 6.12 -2.56
N PRO A 52 -14.49 6.85 -2.06
CA PRO A 52 -13.12 6.73 -2.56
C PRO A 52 -12.54 5.34 -2.26
N TRP A 53 -11.94 4.73 -3.29
CA TRP A 53 -11.26 3.44 -3.22
C TRP A 53 -9.77 3.62 -3.43
N PHE A 54 -9.00 2.83 -2.69
CA PHE A 54 -7.54 2.81 -2.77
C PHE A 54 -7.01 1.39 -3.00
N GLY A 55 -5.94 1.27 -3.79
CA GLY A 55 -5.08 0.08 -3.83
C GLY A 55 -3.62 0.51 -3.75
N ILE A 56 -2.89 0.05 -2.74
CA ILE A 56 -1.53 0.50 -2.45
C ILE A 56 -0.53 -0.64 -2.71
N GLU A 57 0.43 -0.41 -3.59
CA GLU A 57 1.44 -1.37 -4.02
C GLU A 57 2.69 -1.23 -3.14
N GLN A 58 2.71 -1.86 -1.97
CA GLN A 58 3.81 -1.73 -1.01
C GLN A 58 5.06 -2.54 -1.45
N GLU A 59 6.10 -1.85 -1.92
CA GLU A 59 7.40 -2.46 -2.14
C GLU A 59 8.28 -2.42 -0.87
N TYR A 60 9.22 -3.36 -0.77
CA TYR A 60 10.16 -3.46 0.35
C TYR A 60 11.40 -4.25 -0.07
N THR A 61 12.47 -4.13 0.71
CA THR A 61 13.70 -4.91 0.52
C THR A 61 14.06 -5.69 1.78
N LEU A 62 14.45 -6.96 1.60
CA LEU A 62 14.88 -7.84 2.67
C LEU A 62 16.40 -7.81 2.84
N PHE A 63 16.86 -7.70 4.07
CA PHE A 63 18.27 -7.62 4.45
C PHE A 63 18.68 -8.75 5.39
N GLN A 64 19.90 -9.23 5.22
CA GLN A 64 20.55 -10.15 6.13
C GLN A 64 20.88 -9.41 7.45
N GLN A 65 20.43 -9.95 8.58
CA GLN A 65 20.55 -9.30 9.90
C GLN A 65 21.99 -8.89 10.26
N HIS A 66 22.97 -9.77 10.02
CA HIS A 66 24.36 -9.53 10.42
C HIS A 66 25.16 -8.74 9.38
N ALA A 67 24.91 -8.97 8.10
CA ALA A 67 25.70 -8.36 7.02
C ALA A 67 25.20 -6.95 6.64
N LYS A 68 23.98 -6.57 7.05
CA LYS A 68 23.29 -5.36 6.57
C LYS A 68 23.32 -5.27 5.04
N TRP A 69 23.18 -6.42 4.39
CA TRP A 69 23.25 -6.59 2.94
C TRP A 69 21.98 -7.30 2.44
N PRO A 70 21.50 -7.04 1.21
CA PRO A 70 20.27 -7.66 0.74
C PRO A 70 20.31 -9.20 0.79
N VAL A 71 19.17 -9.81 1.06
CA VAL A 71 19.03 -11.28 1.06
C VAL A 71 19.35 -11.81 -0.34
N GLY A 72 20.16 -12.88 -0.40
CA GLY A 72 20.60 -13.50 -1.66
C GLY A 72 21.83 -12.84 -2.31
N TRP A 73 22.26 -11.67 -1.84
CA TRP A 73 23.45 -11.01 -2.35
C TRP A 73 24.72 -11.57 -1.70
N PRO A 74 25.84 -11.66 -2.44
CA PRO A 74 27.13 -11.98 -1.85
C PRO A 74 27.56 -10.85 -0.91
N VAL A 75 27.99 -11.18 0.31
CA VAL A 75 28.40 -10.18 1.31
C VAL A 75 29.57 -9.35 0.77
N GLY A 76 29.40 -8.03 0.72
CA GLY A 76 30.40 -7.10 0.17
C GLY A 76 30.48 -7.08 -1.36
N GLY A 77 29.54 -7.73 -2.05
CA GLY A 77 29.48 -7.77 -3.51
C GLY A 77 28.06 -7.61 -4.06
N PHE A 78 27.95 -7.68 -5.37
CA PHE A 78 26.68 -7.53 -6.09
C PHE A 78 26.34 -8.83 -6.84
N PRO A 79 25.05 -9.15 -7.02
CA PRO A 79 24.64 -10.20 -7.94
C PRO A 79 24.83 -9.73 -9.39
N GLY A 80 24.38 -10.55 -10.35
CA GLY A 80 24.28 -10.12 -11.74
C GLY A 80 23.39 -8.88 -11.93
N PRO A 81 23.45 -8.23 -13.11
CA PRO A 81 22.62 -7.06 -13.40
C PRO A 81 21.13 -7.36 -13.35
N GLN A 82 20.34 -6.30 -13.13
CA GLN A 82 18.87 -6.36 -13.10
C GLN A 82 18.29 -6.92 -14.40
N GLY A 83 17.12 -7.56 -14.30
CA GLY A 83 16.45 -8.22 -15.44
C GLY A 83 15.83 -9.57 -15.07
N PRO A 84 16.62 -10.56 -14.63
CA PRO A 84 16.09 -11.92 -14.38
C PRO A 84 15.30 -12.07 -13.06
N TYR A 85 15.31 -11.05 -12.20
CA TYR A 85 14.73 -11.11 -10.85
C TYR A 85 13.23 -10.81 -10.83
N TYR A 86 12.74 -9.91 -11.68
CA TYR A 86 11.33 -9.52 -11.72
C TYR A 86 10.46 -10.71 -12.12
N CYS A 87 9.51 -11.09 -11.26
CA CYS A 87 8.69 -12.31 -11.39
C CYS A 87 9.52 -13.59 -11.62
N GLY A 88 10.80 -13.59 -11.21
CA GLY A 88 11.72 -14.70 -11.42
C GLY A 88 11.37 -15.92 -10.56
N ILE A 89 11.73 -17.11 -11.04
CA ILE A 89 11.66 -18.38 -10.31
C ILE A 89 13.03 -19.05 -10.33
N GLY A 90 13.36 -19.78 -9.25
CA GLY A 90 14.66 -20.44 -9.08
C GLY A 90 15.50 -19.81 -7.97
N ALA A 91 16.37 -20.63 -7.39
CA ALA A 91 17.20 -20.26 -6.24
C ALA A 91 18.23 -19.16 -6.55
N ASP A 92 18.53 -18.94 -7.83
CA ASP A 92 19.45 -17.93 -8.35
C ASP A 92 18.75 -16.58 -8.65
N LYS A 93 17.42 -16.51 -8.54
CA LYS A 93 16.62 -15.35 -8.98
C LYS A 93 15.63 -14.84 -7.92
N SER A 94 15.16 -15.72 -7.04
CA SER A 94 14.09 -15.40 -6.09
C SER A 94 14.53 -15.73 -4.67
N PHE A 95 14.80 -14.68 -3.90
CA PHE A 95 15.35 -14.77 -2.55
C PHE A 95 14.28 -14.38 -1.52
N GLY A 96 14.07 -15.21 -0.48
CA GLY A 96 13.10 -14.93 0.59
C GLY A 96 11.64 -15.22 0.26
N ARG A 97 11.34 -16.04 -0.76
CA ARG A 97 9.96 -16.37 -1.17
C ARG A 97 9.14 -16.99 -0.03
N GLU A 98 9.78 -17.73 0.85
CA GLU A 98 9.17 -18.33 2.03
C GLU A 98 8.56 -17.30 2.99
N ILE A 99 9.19 -16.13 3.14
CA ILE A 99 8.63 -15.00 3.91
C ILE A 99 7.38 -14.49 3.20
N VAL A 100 7.50 -14.31 1.90
CA VAL A 100 6.47 -13.74 1.02
C VAL A 100 5.20 -14.61 1.01
N ASP A 101 5.36 -15.92 0.88
CA ASP A 101 4.25 -16.88 0.90
C ASP A 101 3.60 -17.01 2.29
N ALA A 102 4.41 -16.95 3.36
CA ALA A 102 3.90 -16.94 4.72
C ALA A 102 3.11 -15.66 5.02
N TYR A 103 3.64 -14.52 4.61
CA TYR A 103 3.02 -13.20 4.73
C TYR A 103 1.67 -13.16 4.01
N TYR A 104 1.62 -13.62 2.76
CA TYR A 104 0.38 -13.66 1.98
C TYR A 104 -0.72 -14.47 2.69
N LYS A 105 -0.38 -15.66 3.19
CA LYS A 105 -1.32 -16.51 3.95
C LYS A 105 -1.73 -15.89 5.27
N ALA A 106 -0.81 -15.23 5.97
CA ALA A 106 -1.09 -14.57 7.24
C ALA A 106 -2.06 -13.40 7.06
N CYS A 107 -1.87 -12.58 6.01
CA CYS A 107 -2.79 -11.50 5.65
C CYS A 107 -4.18 -12.01 5.31
N LEU A 108 -4.29 -13.04 4.47
CA LEU A 108 -5.58 -13.67 4.14
C LEU A 108 -6.28 -14.21 5.39
N TYR A 109 -5.53 -14.89 6.27
CA TYR A 109 -6.07 -15.43 7.51
C TYR A 109 -6.53 -14.34 8.48
N ALA A 110 -5.83 -13.21 8.53
CA ALA A 110 -6.18 -12.05 9.35
C ALA A 110 -7.40 -11.27 8.81
N GLY A 111 -7.84 -11.56 7.58
CA GLY A 111 -8.89 -10.82 6.89
C GLY A 111 -8.41 -9.50 6.28
N ILE A 112 -7.11 -9.37 6.01
CA ILE A 112 -6.56 -8.24 5.24
C ILE A 112 -6.85 -8.48 3.76
N GLU A 113 -7.36 -7.45 3.08
CA GLU A 113 -7.71 -7.43 1.67
C GLU A 113 -6.45 -7.29 0.80
N ILE A 114 -5.67 -8.38 0.74
CA ILE A 114 -4.45 -8.49 -0.06
C ILE A 114 -4.73 -9.05 -1.46
N SER A 115 -4.05 -8.54 -2.48
CA SER A 115 -4.14 -9.00 -3.87
C SER A 115 -2.79 -8.82 -4.55
N GLU A 116 -2.25 -9.86 -5.21
CA GLU A 116 -0.96 -9.84 -5.94
C GLU A 116 0.15 -8.88 -5.42
N PHE A 117 0.59 -9.06 -4.16
CA PHE A 117 1.63 -8.22 -3.49
C PHE A 117 1.34 -6.73 -3.39
N GLN A 118 0.10 -6.36 -3.67
CA GLN A 118 -0.51 -5.08 -3.43
C GLN A 118 -1.47 -5.25 -2.24
N VAL A 119 -1.58 -4.24 -1.39
CA VAL A 119 -2.79 -4.08 -0.59
C VAL A 119 -3.83 -3.45 -1.55
N GLY A 120 -4.48 -4.28 -2.38
CA GLY A 120 -5.60 -3.91 -3.27
C GLY A 120 -5.39 -4.23 -4.75
N PRO A 121 -6.40 -4.76 -5.50
CA PRO A 121 -7.84 -4.53 -5.34
C PRO A 121 -8.62 -5.69 -4.68
N ALA A 122 -8.87 -5.52 -3.39
CA ALA A 122 -10.15 -5.84 -2.76
C ALA A 122 -10.51 -4.65 -1.85
N VAL A 123 -10.92 -3.55 -2.47
CA VAL A 123 -11.74 -2.43 -1.94
C VAL A 123 -11.70 -2.08 -0.42
N PRO A 124 -10.59 -1.53 0.12
CA PRO A 124 -10.69 -0.72 1.32
C PRO A 124 -11.29 0.65 0.94
N VAL A 125 -12.49 0.96 1.45
CA VAL A 125 -13.13 2.27 1.30
C VAL A 125 -12.52 3.25 2.31
N GLY A 126 -12.07 4.39 1.81
CA GLY A 126 -11.58 5.51 2.63
C GLY A 126 -10.47 5.12 3.61
N ILE A 127 -10.66 5.45 4.89
CA ILE A 127 -9.63 5.32 5.94
C ILE A 127 -9.14 3.88 6.16
N SER A 128 -9.95 2.88 5.80
CA SER A 128 -9.62 1.46 6.02
C SER A 128 -8.39 1.01 5.23
N ALA A 129 -8.05 1.67 4.12
CA ALA A 129 -6.83 1.41 3.36
C ALA A 129 -5.57 1.60 4.23
N GLY A 130 -5.58 2.65 5.07
CA GLY A 130 -4.49 2.91 5.99
C GLY A 130 -4.40 1.89 7.11
N ASP A 131 -5.53 1.50 7.71
CA ASP A 131 -5.58 0.48 8.75
C ASP A 131 -4.96 -0.82 8.26
N GLN A 132 -5.41 -1.27 7.09
CA GLN A 132 -4.99 -2.54 6.51
C GLN A 132 -3.51 -2.52 6.15
N LEU A 133 -3.01 -1.44 5.53
CA LEU A 133 -1.58 -1.37 5.20
C LEU A 133 -0.71 -1.35 6.46
N TRP A 134 -1.10 -0.63 7.52
CA TRP A 134 -0.33 -0.63 8.77
C TRP A 134 -0.28 -2.00 9.45
N VAL A 135 -1.41 -2.72 9.50
CA VAL A 135 -1.44 -4.07 10.06
C VAL A 135 -0.71 -5.06 9.16
N ALA A 136 -0.79 -4.90 7.83
CA ALA A 136 -0.03 -5.70 6.88
C ALA A 136 1.49 -5.51 7.07
N ARG A 137 1.97 -4.26 7.18
CA ARG A 137 3.36 -3.94 7.52
C ARG A 137 3.79 -4.58 8.84
N TYR A 138 2.94 -4.53 9.86
CA TYR A 138 3.21 -5.19 11.14
C TYR A 138 3.38 -6.71 10.97
N ILE A 139 2.45 -7.39 10.28
CA ILE A 139 2.54 -8.84 10.05
C ILE A 139 3.82 -9.19 9.28
N LEU A 140 4.18 -8.40 8.26
CA LEU A 140 5.40 -8.63 7.49
C LEU A 140 6.65 -8.53 8.38
N GLU A 141 6.78 -7.47 9.18
CA GLU A 141 7.89 -7.28 10.13
C GLU A 141 7.96 -8.43 11.16
N ARG A 142 6.80 -8.88 11.66
CA ARG A 142 6.73 -10.03 12.58
C ARG A 142 7.26 -11.32 11.94
N ILE A 143 6.95 -11.56 10.67
CA ILE A 143 7.40 -12.75 9.95
C ILE A 143 8.91 -12.65 9.64
N THR A 144 9.40 -11.47 9.24
CA THR A 144 10.83 -11.27 9.00
C THR A 144 11.63 -11.39 10.29
N GLU A 145 11.10 -10.92 11.43
CA GLU A 145 11.72 -11.11 12.75
C GLU A 145 11.91 -12.60 13.07
N ILE A 146 10.87 -13.43 12.86
CA ILE A 146 10.94 -14.88 13.09
C ILE A 146 11.98 -15.53 12.17
N ALA A 147 12.12 -15.02 10.94
CA ALA A 147 13.07 -15.51 9.96
C ALA A 147 14.52 -15.00 10.19
N GLY A 148 14.76 -14.11 11.16
CA GLY A 148 16.07 -13.48 11.35
C GLY A 148 16.50 -12.59 10.17
N ILE A 149 15.52 -11.96 9.51
CA ILE A 149 15.71 -11.08 8.36
C ILE A 149 15.24 -9.68 8.75
N VAL A 150 15.96 -8.67 8.27
CA VAL A 150 15.62 -7.25 8.48
C VAL A 150 14.80 -6.76 7.31
N LEU A 151 13.65 -6.16 7.59
CA LEU A 151 12.80 -5.53 6.60
C LEU A 151 13.19 -4.06 6.43
N SER A 152 13.16 -3.55 5.19
CA SER A 152 13.36 -2.13 4.91
C SER A 152 12.29 -1.61 3.94
N PHE A 153 11.68 -0.50 4.34
CA PHE A 153 10.85 0.36 3.49
C PHE A 153 11.62 1.60 3.03
N ASP A 154 12.96 1.60 3.10
CA ASP A 154 13.74 2.70 2.54
C ASP A 154 13.51 2.80 1.02
N PRO A 155 13.17 4.00 0.48
CA PRO A 155 12.86 4.14 -0.93
C PRO A 155 14.06 3.93 -1.86
N LYS A 156 15.28 3.99 -1.34
CA LYS A 156 16.50 3.72 -2.08
C LYS A 156 17.47 2.92 -1.20
N PRO A 157 17.19 1.63 -0.98
CA PRO A 157 17.91 0.82 -0.02
C PRO A 157 19.36 0.53 -0.45
N ILE A 158 19.63 0.51 -1.76
CA ILE A 158 20.97 0.37 -2.33
C ILE A 158 21.23 1.52 -3.31
N PRO A 159 22.33 2.28 -3.16
CA PRO A 159 22.69 3.35 -4.09
C PRO A 159 23.13 2.79 -5.46
N GLY A 160 23.04 3.63 -6.49
CA GLY A 160 23.43 3.26 -7.85
C GLY A 160 22.28 2.70 -8.69
N ASP A 161 22.65 1.83 -9.65
CA ASP A 161 21.77 1.28 -10.68
C ASP A 161 21.00 0.04 -10.19
N TRP A 162 20.33 0.19 -9.06
CA TRP A 162 19.40 -0.77 -8.47
C TRP A 162 18.04 -0.12 -8.31
N TYR A 163 16.95 -0.85 -8.50
CA TYR A 163 15.61 -0.29 -8.31
C TYR A 163 15.43 0.28 -6.89
N GLY A 164 14.63 1.35 -6.81
CA GLY A 164 14.11 1.85 -5.54
C GLY A 164 12.98 0.97 -5.02
N ALA A 165 12.33 1.43 -3.96
CA ALA A 165 11.11 0.83 -3.44
C ALA A 165 10.05 1.91 -3.26
N ASP A 166 8.90 1.71 -3.88
CA ASP A 166 7.80 2.67 -3.90
C ASP A 166 6.53 2.11 -3.22
N ALA A 167 5.51 2.95 -3.10
CA ALA A 167 4.18 2.60 -2.62
C ALA A 167 3.12 3.16 -3.58
N HIS A 168 3.10 2.68 -4.83
CA HIS A 168 2.17 3.22 -5.82
C HIS A 168 0.74 3.15 -5.30
N THR A 169 -0.03 4.22 -5.48
CA THR A 169 -1.38 4.34 -4.92
C THR A 169 -2.39 4.49 -6.05
N ASN A 170 -3.12 3.42 -6.31
CA ASN A 170 -4.27 3.39 -7.21
C ASN A 170 -5.46 4.05 -6.53
N TYR A 171 -6.15 4.96 -7.24
CA TYR A 171 -7.27 5.72 -6.70
C TYR A 171 -8.44 5.83 -7.68
N SER A 172 -9.66 5.67 -7.15
CA SER A 172 -10.90 6.00 -7.87
C SER A 172 -12.02 6.44 -6.93
N THR A 173 -12.91 7.28 -7.44
CA THR A 173 -14.21 7.58 -6.83
C THR A 173 -15.33 6.83 -7.55
N LYS A 174 -16.52 6.84 -6.94
CA LYS A 174 -17.76 6.33 -7.53
C LYS A 174 -18.02 6.92 -8.91
N SER A 175 -17.82 8.22 -9.06
CA SER A 175 -17.96 8.91 -10.35
C SER A 175 -16.94 8.41 -11.39
N MET A 176 -15.67 8.19 -11.02
CA MET A 176 -14.64 7.65 -11.91
C MET A 176 -14.93 6.22 -12.39
N ARG A 177 -15.64 5.42 -11.58
CA ARG A 177 -16.04 4.04 -11.90
C ARG A 177 -17.35 3.94 -12.69
N SER A 178 -18.11 5.03 -12.79
CA SER A 178 -19.40 5.07 -13.48
C SER A 178 -19.24 5.27 -14.99
N GLU A 179 -20.23 4.83 -15.78
CA GLU A 179 -20.22 4.97 -17.25
C GLU A 179 -20.36 6.43 -17.73
N GLU A 180 -20.82 7.32 -16.85
CA GLU A 180 -21.03 8.74 -17.15
C GLU A 180 -19.79 9.61 -16.88
N GLY A 181 -18.61 8.98 -16.73
CA GLY A 181 -17.33 9.57 -16.34
C GLY A 181 -17.25 11.08 -16.51
N LYS A 182 -17.53 11.83 -15.43
CA LYS A 182 -17.31 13.27 -15.42
C LYS A 182 -15.80 13.50 -15.45
N HIS A 183 -15.31 13.84 -16.64
CA HIS A 183 -13.92 14.15 -16.93
C HIS A 183 -13.50 15.46 -16.29
N GLU A 184 -13.13 15.43 -15.01
CA GLU A 184 -12.44 16.57 -14.40
C GLU A 184 -11.32 16.05 -13.50
N THR A 185 -10.10 15.97 -14.04
CA THR A 185 -8.89 16.59 -13.45
C THR A 185 -7.58 16.16 -14.16
N ALA A 186 -6.78 17.16 -14.52
CA ALA A 186 -5.31 17.18 -14.49
C ALA A 186 -4.90 18.67 -14.48
N ASN A 187 -3.96 19.14 -13.63
CA ASN A 187 -2.51 19.10 -13.84
C ASN A 187 -1.80 19.45 -12.52
N ILE A 188 -0.83 18.66 -12.03
CA ILE A 188 -0.03 19.02 -10.83
C ILE A 188 1.50 19.08 -10.97
N LYS A 189 2.15 19.18 -12.14
CA LYS A 189 3.60 19.56 -12.13
C LYS A 189 4.11 20.61 -13.15
N THR A 190 3.75 20.71 -14.43
CA THR A 190 4.14 19.78 -15.50
C THR A 190 4.02 18.33 -15.07
N PHE A 191 2.76 18.00 -14.86
CA PHE A 191 2.24 16.67 -14.72
C PHE A 191 2.48 15.93 -16.03
N LYS A 192 3.48 15.05 -16.08
CA LYS A 192 3.43 13.98 -17.06
C LYS A 192 2.45 12.96 -16.52
N TRP A 193 1.27 12.97 -17.12
CA TRP A 193 0.44 11.79 -17.23
C TRP A 193 0.64 11.24 -18.64
N GLY A 194 0.72 9.93 -18.74
CA GLY A 194 0.91 9.25 -20.00
C GLY A 194 0.12 7.95 -20.01
N MET A 195 -0.40 7.61 -21.18
CA MET A 195 -1.13 6.37 -21.39
C MET A 195 -0.15 5.20 -21.32
N ALA A 196 -0.30 4.33 -20.33
CA ALA A 196 0.64 3.23 -20.08
C ALA A 196 2.12 3.63 -19.90
N ASP A 197 2.39 4.91 -19.59
CA ASP A 197 3.74 5.40 -19.38
C ASP A 197 4.21 5.04 -17.96
N ARG A 198 5.21 4.16 -17.87
CA ARG A 198 5.74 3.73 -16.58
C ARG A 198 6.71 4.74 -15.96
N GLU A 199 7.09 5.80 -16.65
CA GLU A 199 7.97 6.87 -16.14
C GLU A 199 7.18 8.13 -15.76
N ALA A 200 5.85 8.12 -15.95
CA ALA A 200 4.95 9.21 -15.59
C ALA A 200 4.68 9.26 -14.07
N SER A 201 4.37 10.47 -13.57
CA SER A 201 4.01 10.66 -12.16
C SER A 201 2.65 10.05 -11.81
N ILE A 202 1.68 10.20 -12.72
CA ILE A 202 0.40 9.49 -12.68
C ILE A 202 0.26 8.67 -13.95
N ARG A 203 -0.13 7.41 -13.79
CA ARG A 203 -0.38 6.51 -14.92
C ARG A 203 -1.87 6.18 -15.00
N VAL A 204 -2.40 6.19 -16.22
CA VAL A 204 -3.72 5.64 -16.54
C VAL A 204 -3.50 4.33 -17.31
N GLY A 205 -4.10 3.25 -16.82
CA GLY A 205 -4.00 1.94 -17.46
C GLY A 205 -4.67 1.92 -18.84
N ARG A 206 -4.16 1.09 -19.75
CA ARG A 206 -4.76 0.93 -21.10
C ARG A 206 -6.21 0.45 -21.04
N GLU A 207 -6.56 -0.33 -20.02
CA GLU A 207 -7.92 -0.82 -19.81
C GLU A 207 -8.84 0.32 -19.37
N THR A 208 -8.42 1.13 -18.38
CA THR A 208 -9.15 2.34 -17.97
C THR A 208 -9.40 3.27 -19.16
N GLU A 209 -8.39 3.48 -20.02
CA GLU A 209 -8.52 4.28 -21.23
C GLU A 209 -9.53 3.69 -22.22
N ARG A 210 -9.36 2.40 -22.56
CA ARG A 210 -10.24 1.67 -23.49
C ARG A 210 -11.70 1.69 -23.03
N ASP A 211 -11.92 1.52 -21.73
CA ASP A 211 -13.24 1.34 -21.15
C ASP A 211 -13.89 2.69 -20.76
N GLY A 212 -13.14 3.79 -20.82
CA GLY A 212 -13.61 5.15 -20.52
C GLY A 212 -13.93 5.39 -19.03
N LYS A 213 -13.65 4.42 -18.16
CA LYS A 213 -13.94 4.43 -16.71
C LYS A 213 -12.92 3.58 -15.97
N GLY A 214 -12.65 3.87 -14.70
CA GLY A 214 -11.73 3.08 -13.88
C GLY A 214 -10.98 3.89 -12.83
N TYR A 215 -9.66 3.72 -12.76
CA TYR A 215 -8.78 4.33 -11.77
C TYR A 215 -7.49 4.86 -12.42
N PHE A 216 -6.79 5.75 -11.70
CA PHE A 216 -5.41 6.13 -12.01
C PHE A 216 -4.45 5.62 -10.92
N GLU A 217 -3.17 5.53 -11.27
CA GLU A 217 -2.07 5.09 -10.40
C GLU A 217 -1.15 6.28 -10.08
N ASP A 218 -1.07 6.70 -8.82
CA ASP A 218 -0.07 7.66 -8.35
C ASP A 218 1.23 6.95 -7.97
N ARG A 219 2.30 7.27 -8.70
CA ARG A 219 3.60 6.57 -8.60
C ARG A 219 4.63 7.35 -7.80
N ARG A 220 4.23 8.45 -7.17
CA ARG A 220 5.09 9.33 -6.38
C ARG A 220 5.29 8.88 -4.93
N PRO A 221 4.36 8.18 -4.25
CA PRO A 221 4.58 7.80 -2.87
C PRO A 221 5.72 6.80 -2.73
N ALA A 222 6.67 7.11 -1.86
CA ALA A 222 7.76 6.24 -1.48
C ALA A 222 7.28 5.05 -0.62
N SER A 223 8.02 3.94 -0.61
CA SER A 223 7.67 2.73 0.17
C SER A 223 7.48 2.99 1.68
N ASN A 224 8.16 3.97 2.27
CA ASN A 224 8.00 4.36 3.68
C ASN A 224 6.86 5.35 3.97
N MET A 225 6.02 5.69 3.00
CA MET A 225 4.97 6.68 3.19
C MET A 225 3.99 6.30 4.33
N ASP A 226 3.32 7.28 4.93
CA ASP A 226 2.19 7.06 5.84
C ASP A 226 0.90 6.98 5.02
N PRO A 227 0.19 5.82 5.01
CA PRO A 227 -0.99 5.67 4.18
C PRO A 227 -2.10 6.62 4.58
N TYR A 228 -2.21 7.02 5.85
CA TYR A 228 -3.25 7.97 6.27
C TYR A 228 -3.03 9.32 5.62
N VAL A 229 -1.78 9.78 5.57
CA VAL A 229 -1.41 11.06 4.96
C VAL A 229 -1.62 11.03 3.45
N VAL A 230 -1.11 10.00 2.76
CA VAL A 230 -1.19 9.93 1.29
C VAL A 230 -2.64 9.79 0.82
N THR A 231 -3.41 8.86 1.40
CA THR A 231 -4.80 8.64 0.99
C THR A 231 -5.68 9.86 1.30
N SER A 232 -5.47 10.52 2.44
CA SER A 232 -6.24 11.73 2.77
C SER A 232 -5.89 12.91 1.87
N MET A 233 -4.61 13.12 1.55
CA MET A 233 -4.19 14.21 0.64
C MET A 233 -4.72 14.00 -0.78
N ILE A 234 -4.70 12.77 -1.29
CA ILE A 234 -5.30 12.45 -2.60
C ILE A 234 -6.80 12.77 -2.57
N THR A 235 -7.51 12.32 -1.53
CA THR A 235 -8.94 12.56 -1.35
C THR A 235 -9.26 14.05 -1.26
N GLU A 236 -8.58 14.79 -0.39
CA GLU A 236 -8.77 16.22 -0.17
C GLU A 236 -8.55 17.00 -1.46
N THR A 237 -7.45 16.71 -2.17
CA THR A 237 -7.10 17.42 -3.41
C THR A 237 -8.07 17.11 -4.56
N THR A 238 -8.63 15.90 -4.60
CA THR A 238 -9.49 15.47 -5.72
C THR A 238 -10.99 15.72 -5.50
N ILE A 239 -11.44 15.85 -4.25
CA ILE A 239 -12.87 16.01 -3.92
C ILE A 239 -13.17 17.37 -3.28
N LEU A 240 -12.36 17.80 -2.32
CA LEU A 240 -12.71 18.94 -1.45
C LEU A 240 -12.08 20.26 -1.89
N TRP A 241 -10.87 20.21 -2.44
CA TRP A 241 -10.14 21.40 -2.84
C TRP A 241 -10.83 22.10 -4.02
N LYS A 242 -10.94 23.43 -3.91
CA LYS A 242 -11.42 24.31 -4.99
C LYS A 242 -10.37 25.40 -5.23
N PRO A 243 -9.93 25.62 -6.48
CA PRO A 243 -8.96 26.65 -6.84
C PRO A 243 -9.45 28.08 -6.61
#